data_AF-A0ABD6B126-F1
#
_entry.id   AF-A0ABD6B126-F1
#
_cell.length_a   1.000
_cell.length_b   1.000
_cell.length_c   1.000
_cell.angle_alpha   90.00
_cell.angle_beta   90.00
_cell.angle_gamma   90.00
#
_symmetry.space_group_name_H-M   'P 1'
#
loop_
_entity.id
_entity.type
_entity.pdbx_description
1 polymer ?
#
loop_
_entity_poly.entity_id
_entity_poly.type
_entity_poly.pdbx_seq_one_letter_code
_entity_poly.pdbx_strand_id
1 'polypeptide(L)'
;MRGQHNNDGENSSRPRKLIHDAQEYAYKWHEVCLRVHQGVADVDPDLATRMFHSAVLNYWTQMRRFSEEPRVKGQWEDEALWEDGEEDVTLSDIGDRYRFASTTEQLSEYDVAGGEDVQTESMPVCLSVGQSTRLLDKLDNIAHTLAFDAQPGEKEGAPQVV
;
A
#
# COMPACT_ATOMS: atom_id res chain seq x y z
N MET A 1 22.13 -20.20 37.24
CA MET A 1 20.71 -20.22 36.80
C MET A 1 20.57 -19.23 35.67
N ARG A 2 20.38 -19.69 34.43
CA ARG A 2 20.21 -18.83 33.24
C ARG A 2 18.72 -18.51 33.09
N GLY A 3 18.36 -17.23 33.18
CA GLY A 3 17.05 -16.75 32.77
C GLY A 3 16.94 -16.79 31.25
N GLN A 4 16.04 -17.61 30.72
CA GLN A 4 15.52 -17.47 29.37
C GLN A 4 14.61 -16.25 29.37
N HIS A 5 15.09 -15.14 28.81
CA HIS A 5 14.23 -14.03 28.44
C HIS A 5 13.48 -14.43 27.16
N ASN A 6 12.17 -14.60 27.31
CA ASN A 6 11.22 -14.70 26.20
C ASN A 6 11.30 -13.39 25.39
N ASN A 7 11.81 -13.49 24.16
CA ASN A 7 11.95 -12.35 23.24
C ASN A 7 11.09 -12.54 21.97
N ASP A 8 10.06 -13.39 22.04
CA ASP A 8 9.25 -13.79 20.87
C ASP A 8 8.04 -12.88 20.63
N GLY A 9 7.69 -11.97 21.56
CA GLY A 9 6.52 -11.09 21.46
C GLY A 9 6.75 -9.75 20.75
N GLU A 10 7.96 -9.19 20.82
CA GLU A 10 8.24 -7.86 20.26
C GLU A 10 8.52 -7.88 18.74
N ASN A 11 9.04 -8.98 18.19
CA ASN A 11 9.32 -9.08 16.75
C ASN A 11 8.07 -9.38 15.91
N SER A 12 7.08 -10.09 16.45
CA SER A 12 5.82 -10.39 15.75
C SER A 12 4.93 -9.15 15.60
N SER A 13 5.02 -8.19 16.53
CA SER A 13 4.14 -7.02 16.60
C SER A 13 4.58 -5.86 15.67
N ARG A 14 5.86 -5.80 15.31
CA ARG A 14 6.43 -4.69 14.52
C ARG A 14 5.89 -4.60 13.09
N PRO A 15 5.82 -5.68 12.30
CA PRO A 15 5.23 -5.63 10.96
C PRO A 15 3.77 -5.19 10.98
N ARG A 16 2.99 -5.69 11.94
CA ARG A 16 1.57 -5.34 12.10
C ARG A 16 1.37 -3.87 12.47
N LYS A 17 2.22 -3.33 13.35
CA LYS A 17 2.20 -1.90 13.68
C LYS A 17 2.50 -1.04 12.45
N LEU A 18 3.50 -1.40 11.64
CA LEU A 18 3.83 -0.64 10.42
C LEU A 18 2.69 -0.63 9.39
N ILE A 19 1.98 -1.76 9.25
CA ILE A 19 0.77 -1.86 8.41
C ILE A 19 -0.32 -0.93 8.94
N HIS A 20 -0.61 -0.99 10.24
CA HIS A 20 -1.62 -0.15 10.87
C HIS A 20 -1.30 1.34 10.77
N ASP A 21 -0.06 1.74 11.09
CA ASP A 21 0.38 3.13 10.98
C ASP A 21 0.28 3.63 9.51
N ALA A 22 0.59 2.78 8.54
CA ALA A 22 0.46 3.11 7.11
C ALA A 22 -1.02 3.21 6.67
N GLN A 23 -1.90 2.34 7.16
CA GLN A 23 -3.34 2.37 6.92
C GLN A 23 -3.96 3.66 7.48
N GLU A 24 -3.69 3.99 8.74
CA GLU A 24 -4.17 5.23 9.37
C GLU A 24 -3.70 6.47 8.60
N TYR A 25 -2.44 6.46 8.15
CA TYR A 25 -1.88 7.56 7.37
C TYR A 25 -2.56 7.70 6.00
N ALA A 26 -2.88 6.59 5.33
CA ALA A 26 -3.63 6.59 4.07
C ALA A 26 -5.05 7.13 4.24
N TYR A 27 -5.78 6.70 5.27
CA TYR A 27 -7.13 7.20 5.55
C TYR A 27 -7.15 8.68 5.94
N LYS A 28 -6.15 9.13 6.71
CA LYS A 28 -6.01 10.56 7.03
C LYS A 28 -5.91 11.41 5.76
N TRP A 29 -5.06 11.01 4.81
CA TRP A 29 -4.90 11.76 3.57
C TRP A 29 -6.06 11.57 2.58
N HIS A 30 -6.74 10.42 2.62
CA HIS A 30 -8.00 10.24 1.90
C HIS A 30 -9.06 11.23 2.37
N GLU A 31 -9.25 11.39 3.69
CA GLU A 31 -10.20 12.36 4.24
C GLU A 31 -9.84 13.80 3.84
N VAL A 32 -8.55 14.18 3.95
CA VAL A 32 -8.07 15.49 3.51
C VAL A 32 -8.36 15.70 2.02
N CYS A 33 -8.05 14.71 1.17
CA CYS A 33 -8.28 14.78 -0.27
C CYS A 33 -9.76 15.00 -0.59
N LEU A 34 -10.68 14.26 0.06
CA LEU A 34 -12.12 14.43 -0.11
C LEU A 34 -12.60 15.82 0.33
N ARG A 35 -12.10 16.32 1.46
CA ARG A 35 -12.47 17.65 1.97
C ARG A 35 -11.97 18.79 1.09
N VAL A 36 -10.80 18.64 0.48
CA VAL A 36 -10.29 19.60 -0.51
C VAL A 36 -11.15 19.59 -1.77
N HIS A 37 -11.52 18.40 -2.29
CA HIS A 37 -12.42 18.29 -3.44
C HIS A 37 -13.82 18.89 -3.17
N GLN A 38 -14.28 18.85 -1.91
CA GLN A 38 -15.53 19.48 -1.47
C GLN A 38 -15.40 20.98 -1.19
N GLY A 39 -14.20 21.57 -1.27
CA GLY A 39 -13.95 22.98 -0.97
C GLY A 39 -14.03 23.34 0.52
N VAL A 40 -13.87 22.36 1.42
CA VAL A 40 -14.03 22.51 2.88
C VAL A 40 -12.69 22.62 3.61
N ALA A 41 -11.58 22.29 2.95
CA ALA A 41 -10.24 22.38 3.52
C ALA A 41 -9.36 23.38 2.74
N ASP A 42 -8.60 24.19 3.47
CA ASP A 42 -7.60 25.11 2.92
C ASP A 42 -6.25 24.40 2.78
N VAL A 43 -6.21 23.43 1.87
CA VAL A 43 -5.01 22.68 1.49
C VAL A 43 -4.96 22.67 -0.02
N ASP A 44 -3.76 22.86 -0.56
CA ASP A 44 -3.51 22.78 -1.99
C ASP A 44 -3.98 21.42 -2.57
N PRO A 45 -4.85 21.40 -3.60
CA PRO A 45 -5.39 20.16 -4.17
C PRO A 45 -4.33 19.19 -4.70
N ASP A 46 -3.27 19.73 -5.31
CA ASP A 46 -2.18 18.92 -5.86
C ASP A 46 -1.37 18.28 -4.72
N LEU A 47 -1.09 19.04 -3.65
CA LEU A 47 -0.46 18.51 -2.45
C LEU A 47 -1.31 17.41 -1.81
N ALA A 48 -2.60 17.65 -1.58
CA ALA A 48 -3.49 16.65 -0.97
C ALA A 48 -3.52 15.35 -1.78
N THR A 49 -3.58 15.46 -3.11
CA THR A 49 -3.56 14.34 -4.05
C THR A 49 -2.24 13.57 -3.98
N ARG A 50 -1.09 14.27 -4.06
CA ARG A 50 0.25 13.65 -3.96
C ARG A 50 0.47 12.94 -2.64
N MET A 51 0.03 13.55 -1.53
CA MET A 51 0.17 12.97 -0.20
C MET A 51 -0.71 11.73 -0.05
N PHE A 52 -1.95 11.76 -0.56
CA PHE A 52 -2.82 10.59 -0.57
C PHE A 52 -2.20 9.43 -1.36
N HIS A 53 -1.73 9.67 -2.58
CA HIS A 53 -1.11 8.62 -3.40
C HIS A 53 0.13 8.03 -2.72
N SER A 54 0.99 8.89 -2.16
CA SER A 54 2.19 8.45 -1.44
C SER A 54 1.85 7.60 -0.22
N ALA A 55 0.78 7.95 0.51
CA ALA A 55 0.32 7.21 1.66
C ALA A 55 -0.22 5.83 1.28
N VAL A 56 -1.03 5.74 0.22
CA VAL A 56 -1.55 4.46 -0.30
C VAL A 56 -0.43 3.56 -0.81
N LEU A 57 0.55 4.10 -1.53
CA LEU A 57 1.71 3.32 -1.99
C LEU A 57 2.61 2.84 -0.85
N ASN A 58 2.77 3.64 0.21
CA ASN A 58 3.45 3.18 1.40
C ASN A 58 2.68 2.02 2.06
N TYR A 59 1.35 2.12 2.16
CA TYR A 59 0.51 1.05 2.69
C TYR A 59 0.65 -0.25 1.86
N TRP A 60 0.57 -0.13 0.52
CA TRP A 60 0.85 -1.23 -0.40
C TRP A 60 2.24 -1.84 -0.16
N THR A 61 3.27 -1.02 0.04
CA THR A 61 4.64 -1.47 0.28
C THR A 61 4.77 -2.27 1.58
N GLN A 62 4.05 -1.87 2.65
CA GLN A 62 4.02 -2.64 3.89
C GLN A 62 3.29 -3.98 3.69
N MET A 63 2.19 -3.97 2.95
CA MET A 63 1.35 -5.15 2.67
C MET A 63 2.02 -6.15 1.72
N ARG A 64 2.88 -5.70 0.79
CA ARG A 64 3.59 -6.57 -0.18
C ARG A 64 4.39 -7.68 0.51
N ARG A 65 4.86 -7.46 1.74
CA ARG A 65 5.60 -8.47 2.52
C ARG A 65 4.78 -9.71 2.85
N PHE A 66 3.46 -9.60 2.78
CA PHE A 66 2.50 -10.66 3.06
C PHE A 66 1.96 -11.29 1.77
N SER A 67 2.33 -10.80 0.58
CA SER A 67 1.82 -11.27 -0.71
C SER A 67 1.99 -12.78 -0.94
N GLU A 68 3.08 -13.36 -0.44
CA GLU A 68 3.35 -14.80 -0.58
C GLU A 68 2.64 -15.66 0.48
N GLU A 69 1.91 -15.07 1.43
CA GLU A 69 1.14 -15.86 2.38
C GLU A 69 0.03 -16.61 1.62
N PRO A 70 -0.10 -17.95 1.77
CA PRO A 70 -1.02 -18.76 0.97
C PRO A 70 -2.48 -18.27 0.96
N ARG A 71 -2.89 -17.54 2.01
CA ARG A 71 -4.24 -17.03 2.22
C ARG A 71 -4.54 -15.73 1.47
N VAL A 72 -3.51 -14.94 1.15
CA VAL A 72 -3.67 -13.67 0.42
C VAL A 72 -3.07 -13.71 -0.97
N LYS A 73 -2.21 -14.70 -1.28
CA LYS A 73 -1.57 -14.86 -2.58
C LYS A 73 -2.56 -14.79 -3.75
N GLY A 74 -3.69 -15.50 -3.67
CA GLY A 74 -4.74 -15.42 -4.71
C GLY A 74 -5.38 -14.03 -4.84
N GLN A 75 -5.58 -13.31 -3.71
CA GLN A 75 -6.08 -11.94 -3.75
C GLN A 75 -5.05 -10.93 -4.26
N TRP A 76 -3.77 -11.29 -4.23
CA TRP A 76 -2.64 -10.46 -4.64
C TRP A 76 -2.32 -10.62 -6.14
N GLU A 77 -2.37 -11.85 -6.66
CA GLU A 77 -1.96 -12.20 -8.02
C GLU A 77 -3.10 -12.21 -9.04
N ASP A 78 -4.31 -12.66 -8.67
CA ASP A 78 -5.35 -13.01 -9.66
C ASP A 78 -6.46 -11.96 -9.80
N GLU A 79 -6.55 -10.98 -8.90
CA GLU A 79 -7.67 -10.04 -8.87
C GLU A 79 -7.30 -8.67 -9.46
N ALA A 80 -7.90 -8.35 -10.60
CA ALA A 80 -7.77 -7.06 -11.26
C ALA A 80 -8.34 -5.93 -10.39
N LEU A 81 -7.56 -4.87 -10.20
CA LEU A 81 -7.97 -3.65 -9.50
C LEU A 81 -8.74 -2.69 -10.43
N TRP A 82 -8.26 -2.58 -11.67
CA TRP A 82 -8.86 -1.83 -12.77
C TRP A 82 -8.23 -2.25 -14.10
N GLU A 83 -8.91 -1.91 -15.19
CA GLU A 83 -8.40 -2.04 -16.55
C GLU A 83 -7.58 -0.78 -16.91
N ASP A 84 -6.38 -0.96 -17.46
CA ASP A 84 -5.52 0.08 -18.02
C ASP A 84 -5.26 -0.22 -19.50
N GLY A 85 -6.13 0.29 -20.37
CA GLY A 85 -6.14 -0.08 -21.79
C GLY A 85 -6.69 -1.49 -22.01
N GLU A 86 -5.83 -2.41 -22.47
CA GLU A 86 -6.16 -3.83 -22.68
C GLU A 86 -5.59 -4.74 -21.57
N GLU A 87 -4.95 -4.16 -20.56
CA GLU A 87 -4.30 -4.92 -19.49
C GLU A 87 -5.00 -4.73 -18.14
N ASP A 88 -5.23 -5.85 -17.45
CA ASP A 88 -5.70 -5.84 -16.06
C ASP A 88 -4.55 -5.47 -15.13
N VAL A 89 -4.74 -4.42 -14.33
CA VAL A 89 -3.75 -4.01 -13.33
C VAL A 89 -4.01 -4.77 -12.03
N THR A 90 -3.04 -5.58 -11.62
CA THR A 90 -3.08 -6.33 -10.35
C THR A 90 -2.30 -5.61 -9.24
N LEU A 91 -2.36 -6.12 -8.01
CA LEU A 91 -1.53 -5.61 -6.91
C LEU A 91 -0.03 -5.81 -7.14
N SER A 92 0.36 -6.84 -7.91
CA SER A 92 1.76 -7.08 -8.30
C SER A 92 2.27 -6.00 -9.25
N ASP A 93 1.43 -5.53 -10.17
CA ASP A 93 1.76 -4.52 -11.17
C ASP A 93 2.01 -3.13 -10.55
N ILE A 94 1.44 -2.84 -9.38
CA ILE A 94 1.57 -1.53 -8.73
C ILE A 94 3.03 -1.15 -8.50
N GLY A 95 3.86 -2.05 -7.99
CA GLY A 95 5.27 -1.75 -7.69
C GLY A 95 6.16 -1.51 -8.91
N ASP A 96 5.78 -2.12 -10.03
CA ASP A 96 6.58 -2.13 -11.25
C ASP A 96 6.14 -1.02 -12.21
N ARG A 97 4.84 -0.68 -12.22
CA ARG A 97 4.25 0.34 -13.11
C ARG A 97 3.99 1.69 -12.43
N TYR A 98 3.68 1.67 -11.14
CA TYR A 98 3.20 2.83 -10.39
C TYR A 98 4.16 3.17 -9.25
N ARG A 99 5.25 3.85 -9.56
CA ARG A 99 6.08 4.51 -8.54
C ARG A 99 5.62 5.95 -8.36
N PHE A 100 5.60 6.44 -7.12
CA PHE A 100 5.83 7.86 -6.90
C PHE A 100 7.29 8.08 -6.53
N ALA A 101 7.92 9.02 -7.21
CA ALA A 101 9.24 9.54 -6.91
C ALA A 101 9.28 9.94 -5.43
N SER A 102 9.90 9.10 -4.60
CA SER A 102 10.20 9.44 -3.21
C SER A 102 11.31 10.50 -3.22
N THR A 103 10.99 11.74 -3.57
CA THR A 103 11.82 12.94 -3.38
C THR A 103 13.33 12.69 -3.40
N THR A 104 13.92 12.09 -4.44
CA THR A 104 15.38 12.07 -4.64
C THR A 104 15.81 11.62 -6.05
N GLU A 105 15.13 12.04 -7.10
CA GLU A 105 15.84 12.20 -8.38
C GLU A 105 15.70 13.64 -8.82
N GLN A 106 16.88 14.22 -9.00
CA GLN A 106 17.10 15.59 -9.42
C GLN A 106 16.33 15.82 -10.72
N LEU A 107 15.36 16.73 -10.70
CA LEU A 107 15.06 17.51 -11.90
C LEU A 107 16.27 18.44 -12.13
N SER A 108 17.37 17.84 -12.56
CA SER A 108 18.54 18.44 -13.20
C SER A 108 18.58 17.73 -14.56
N GLU A 109 18.49 18.38 -15.71
CA GLU A 109 18.90 19.72 -16.04
C GLU A 109 17.90 20.36 -17.00
N TYR A 110 17.78 21.67 -16.89
CA TYR A 110 17.31 22.53 -17.94
C TYR A 110 18.26 22.32 -19.14
N ASP A 111 17.88 21.49 -20.11
CA ASP A 111 18.68 21.29 -21.31
C ASP A 111 18.58 22.55 -22.19
N VAL A 112 19.57 23.42 -22.00
CA VAL A 112 19.93 24.48 -22.93
C VAL A 112 21.24 24.08 -23.56
N ALA A 113 21.27 23.02 -24.37
CA ALA A 113 21.80 23.02 -25.73
C ALA A 113 22.04 21.60 -26.24
N GLY A 114 21.34 21.26 -27.33
CA GLY A 114 21.78 20.24 -28.27
C GLY A 114 20.77 19.12 -28.44
N GLY A 115 19.95 19.23 -29.48
CA GLY A 115 18.94 18.24 -29.79
C GLY A 115 19.55 16.86 -30.05
N GLU A 116 19.33 15.94 -29.13
CA GLU A 116 19.12 14.51 -29.39
C GLU A 116 18.04 14.03 -28.42
N ASP A 117 16.91 13.54 -28.96
CA ASP A 117 15.85 12.88 -28.20
C ASP A 117 16.42 11.58 -27.59
N VAL A 118 16.96 11.68 -26.40
CA VAL A 118 17.30 10.51 -25.58
C VAL A 118 16.00 9.94 -25.05
N GLN A 119 15.74 8.68 -25.39
CA GLN A 119 14.57 7.87 -25.02
C GLN A 119 14.03 8.25 -23.63
N THR A 120 12.84 8.85 -23.62
CA THR A 120 12.02 9.01 -22.42
C THR A 120 11.78 7.64 -21.81
N GLU A 121 12.55 7.28 -20.79
CA GLU A 121 12.10 6.30 -19.79
C GLU A 121 10.70 6.74 -19.36
N SER A 122 9.71 5.88 -19.56
CA SER A 122 8.30 6.19 -19.30
C SER A 122 8.17 6.74 -17.89
N MET A 123 7.84 8.03 -17.76
CA MET A 123 7.61 8.64 -16.46
C MET A 123 6.61 7.79 -15.67
N PRO A 124 6.84 7.56 -14.37
CA PRO A 124 5.91 6.80 -13.55
C PRO A 124 4.50 7.38 -13.65
N VAL A 125 3.52 6.54 -13.97
CA VAL A 125 2.13 6.97 -14.08
C VAL A 125 1.63 7.29 -12.68
N CYS A 126 1.22 8.55 -12.48
CA CYS A 126 0.56 8.95 -11.25
C CYS A 126 -0.83 8.32 -11.22
N LEU A 127 -1.15 7.56 -10.16
CA LEU A 127 -2.52 7.09 -9.93
C LEU A 127 -3.48 8.28 -9.91
N SER A 128 -4.72 8.08 -10.34
CA SER A 128 -5.81 9.00 -10.02
C SER A 128 -6.27 8.82 -8.56
N VAL A 129 -7.00 9.81 -8.03
CA VAL A 129 -7.64 9.68 -6.71
C VAL A 129 -8.55 8.45 -6.68
N GLY A 130 -9.32 8.21 -7.74
CA GLY A 130 -10.19 7.03 -7.84
C GLY A 130 -9.44 5.70 -7.82
N GLN A 131 -8.31 5.60 -8.54
CA GLN A 131 -7.45 4.40 -8.48
C GLN A 131 -6.81 4.23 -7.10
N SER A 132 -6.39 5.31 -6.47
CA SER A 132 -5.81 5.27 -5.12
C SER A 132 -6.82 4.86 -4.05
N THR A 133 -8.08 5.30 -4.18
CA THR A 133 -9.18 4.82 -3.32
C THR A 133 -9.45 3.33 -3.54
N ARG A 134 -9.52 2.85 -4.79
CA ARG A 134 -9.69 1.41 -5.07
C ARG A 134 -8.55 0.57 -4.52
N LEU A 135 -7.32 1.04 -4.68
CA LEU A 135 -6.13 0.38 -4.13
C LEU A 135 -6.20 0.33 -2.59
N LEU A 136 -6.57 1.45 -1.94
CA LEU A 136 -6.78 1.50 -0.49
C LEU A 136 -7.83 0.48 -0.04
N ASP A 137 -8.99 0.45 -0.67
CA ASP A 137 -10.08 -0.49 -0.34
C ASP A 137 -9.64 -1.95 -0.50
N LYS A 138 -8.87 -2.25 -1.56
CA LYS A 138 -8.34 -3.60 -1.77
C LYS A 138 -7.33 -4.00 -0.69
N LEU A 139 -6.41 -3.10 -0.33
CA LEU A 139 -5.43 -3.35 0.72
C LEU A 139 -6.11 -3.59 2.07
N ASP A 140 -7.18 -2.84 2.36
CA ASP A 140 -8.01 -3.04 3.55
C ASP A 140 -8.66 -4.42 3.56
N ASN A 141 -9.23 -4.89 2.45
CA ASN A 141 -9.81 -6.25 2.36
C ASN A 141 -8.77 -7.35 2.66
N ILE A 142 -7.54 -7.17 2.17
CA ILE A 142 -6.44 -8.10 2.44
C ILE A 142 -6.01 -8.00 3.91
N ALA A 143 -5.90 -6.80 4.47
CA ALA A 143 -5.52 -6.60 5.86
C ALA A 143 -6.56 -7.20 6.82
N HIS A 144 -7.85 -7.09 6.50
CA HIS A 144 -8.92 -7.77 7.25
C HIS A 144 -8.73 -9.30 7.19
N THR A 145 -8.45 -9.86 6.01
CA THR A 145 -8.15 -11.31 5.86
C THR A 145 -6.99 -11.74 6.76
N LEU A 146 -5.91 -10.94 6.83
CA LEU A 146 -4.77 -11.21 7.72
C LEU A 146 -5.11 -11.07 9.22
N ALA A 147 -6.05 -10.18 9.58
CA ALA A 147 -6.43 -9.90 10.97
C ALA A 147 -7.34 -10.98 11.58
N PHE A 148 -8.23 -11.59 10.81
CA PHE A 148 -9.14 -12.63 11.31
C PHE A 148 -8.42 -13.90 11.82
N ASP A 149 -7.18 -14.14 11.38
CA ASP A 149 -6.34 -15.25 11.86
C ASP A 149 -5.45 -14.90 13.07
N ALA A 150 -5.38 -13.62 13.45
CA ALA A 150 -4.56 -13.16 14.57
C ALA A 150 -5.23 -13.35 15.93
N GLN A 151 -6.48 -13.84 16.00
CA GLN A 151 -7.11 -14.22 17.27
C GLN A 151 -6.56 -15.58 17.75
N PRO A 152 -5.76 -15.63 18.84
CA PRO A 152 -5.46 -16.89 19.51
C PRO A 152 -6.65 -17.17 20.44
N GLY A 153 -7.63 -17.96 19.97
CA GLY A 153 -8.92 -18.05 20.68
C GLY A 153 -9.69 -19.37 20.60
N GLU A 154 -9.76 -20.07 19.47
CA GLU A 154 -10.55 -21.31 19.41
C GLU A 154 -9.71 -22.53 19.76
N LYS A 155 -9.53 -22.74 21.08
CA LYS A 155 -9.54 -24.10 21.62
C LYS A 155 -10.99 -24.55 21.67
N GLU A 156 -11.49 -25.16 20.60
CA GLU A 156 -12.61 -26.10 20.73
C GLU A 156 -12.06 -27.52 20.81
N GLY A 157 -12.60 -28.23 21.79
CA GLY A 157 -11.95 -29.33 22.47
C GLY A 157 -11.76 -30.57 21.61
N ALA A 158 -10.64 -31.24 21.85
CA ALA A 158 -10.56 -32.67 21.60
C ALA A 158 -11.75 -33.35 22.33
N PRO A 159 -12.60 -34.14 21.64
CA PRO A 159 -13.46 -35.04 22.35
C PRO A 159 -12.56 -36.07 23.07
N GLN A 160 -12.63 -36.06 24.41
CA GLN A 160 -12.03 -37.08 25.24
C GLN A 160 -12.62 -38.45 24.86
N VAL A 161 -11.72 -39.41 24.70
CA VAL A 161 -12.03 -40.83 24.67
C VAL A 161 -12.67 -41.21 26.00
N VAL A 162 -13.87 -41.77 25.97
CA VAL A 162 -14.40 -42.67 27.01
C VAL A 162 -15.07 -43.85 26.33
#